data_AF-A0A258CF17-F1
#
_entry.id   AF-A0A258CF17-F1
#
_cell.length_a   1.000
_cell.length_b   1.000
_cell.length_c   1.000
_cell.angle_alpha   90.00
_cell.angle_beta   90.00
_cell.angle_gamma   90.00
#
_symmetry.space_group_name_H-M   'P 1'
#
loop_
_entity.id
_entity.type
_entity.pdbx_description
1 polymer ?
#
loop_
_entity_poly.entity_id
_entity_poly.type
_entity_poly.pdbx_seq_one_letter_code
_entity_poly.pdbx_strand_id
1 'polypeptide(L)'
;RQADASADWVLCNPPFHQQAAVTTHIASQMFYDAKRVLKPGGKIRIVANRHLPYRQQLAKCFGNCRQLAANPKFIILESTKRS
;
A
#
# COMPACT_ATOMS: atom_id res chain seq x y z
N ARG A 1 1.34 -18.10 7.30
CA ARG A 1 1.48 -17.09 6.22
C ARG A 1 0.28 -17.23 5.29
N GLN A 2 -0.24 -16.13 4.73
CA GLN A 2 -1.30 -16.22 3.72
C GLN A 2 -0.76 -16.77 2.39
N ALA A 3 -1.56 -17.61 1.74
CA ALA A 3 -1.23 -18.21 0.46
C ALA A 3 -1.15 -17.13 -0.65
N ASP A 4 -0.40 -17.43 -1.71
CA ASP A 4 -0.32 -16.58 -2.90
C ASP A 4 -1.69 -16.50 -3.57
N ALA A 5 -2.02 -15.32 -4.13
CA ALA A 5 -3.30 -15.09 -4.83
C ALA A 5 -4.54 -15.57 -4.05
N SER A 6 -4.57 -15.40 -2.74
CA SER A 6 -5.66 -15.83 -1.85
C SER A 6 -6.66 -14.73 -1.51
N ALA A 7 -6.27 -13.45 -1.65
CA ALA A 7 -7.07 -12.31 -1.21
C ALA A 7 -7.57 -11.45 -2.37
N ASP A 8 -8.80 -10.95 -2.24
CA ASP A 8 -9.37 -9.94 -3.15
C ASP A 8 -9.06 -8.52 -2.68
N TRP A 9 -8.92 -8.32 -1.38
CA TRP A 9 -8.63 -7.04 -0.74
C TRP A 9 -7.55 -7.13 0.31
N VAL A 10 -6.69 -6.11 0.36
CA VAL A 10 -5.77 -5.86 1.47
C VAL A 10 -6.00 -4.44 1.98
N LEU A 11 -6.29 -4.30 3.27
CA LEU A 11 -6.36 -3.01 3.95
C LEU A 11 -5.09 -2.85 4.79
N CYS A 12 -4.39 -1.73 4.65
CA CYS A 12 -3.12 -1.52 5.31
C CYS A 12 -3.03 -0.12 5.92
N ASN A 13 -2.63 -0.04 7.19
CA ASN A 13 -2.22 1.19 7.85
C ASN A 13 -0.75 0.99 8.25
N PRO A 14 0.22 1.31 7.37
CA PRO A 14 1.62 1.13 7.69
C PRO A 14 1.99 1.86 8.99
N PRO A 15 2.86 1.30 9.83
CA PRO A 15 3.29 1.96 11.06
C PRO A 15 3.89 3.33 10.75
N PHE A 16 3.77 4.29 11.68
CA PHE A 16 4.38 5.60 11.54
C PHE A 16 5.14 5.96 12.82
N HIS A 17 6.46 6.08 12.76
CA HIS A 17 7.29 6.59 13.87
C HIS A 17 8.46 7.44 13.35
N GLN A 18 9.06 8.23 14.25
CA GLN A 18 10.03 9.30 13.98
C GLN A 18 11.29 8.91 13.19
N GLN A 19 11.50 7.62 12.91
CA GLN A 19 12.53 7.12 11.99
C GLN A 19 11.92 6.85 10.61
N ALA A 20 11.72 7.92 9.83
CA ALA A 20 11.07 7.89 8.51
C ALA A 20 11.73 6.90 7.52
N ALA A 21 13.05 6.71 7.59
CA ALA A 21 13.79 5.80 6.72
C ALA A 21 13.47 4.32 7.02
N VAL A 22 13.44 3.91 8.29
CA VAL A 22 13.09 2.53 8.69
C VAL A 22 11.63 2.23 8.34
N THR A 23 10.77 3.23 8.53
CA THR A 23 9.33 3.14 8.28
C THR A 23 9.00 2.95 6.80
N THR A 24 9.77 3.57 5.88
CA THR A 24 9.53 3.45 4.43
C THR A 24 9.99 2.10 3.88
N HIS A 25 11.02 1.47 4.45
CA HIS A 25 11.43 0.12 4.10
C HIS A 25 10.38 -0.92 4.52
N ILE A 26 9.87 -0.82 5.76
CA ILE A 26 8.81 -1.71 6.27
C ILE A 26 7.54 -1.58 5.41
N ALA A 27 7.10 -0.36 5.11
CA ALA A 27 5.93 -0.14 4.26
C ALA A 27 6.11 -0.74 2.86
N SER A 28 7.30 -0.64 2.28
CA SER A 28 7.61 -1.25 0.98
C SER A 28 7.46 -2.78 1.03
N GLN A 29 8.00 -3.41 2.07
CA GLN A 29 7.84 -4.86 2.26
C GLN A 29 6.36 -5.26 2.40
N MET A 30 5.57 -4.51 3.17
CA MET A 30 4.13 -4.73 3.28
C MET A 30 3.42 -4.63 1.93
N PHE A 31 3.83 -3.73 1.04
CA PHE A 31 3.25 -3.61 -0.30
C PHE A 31 3.61 -4.80 -1.21
N TYR A 32 4.84 -5.30 -1.14
CA TYR A 32 5.24 -6.50 -1.87
C TYR A 32 4.49 -7.74 -1.37
N ASP A 33 4.36 -7.90 -0.05
CA ASP A 33 3.60 -9.00 0.55
C ASP A 33 2.13 -8.91 0.17
N ALA A 34 1.53 -7.71 0.16
CA ALA A 34 0.18 -7.49 -0.31
C ALA A 34 0.02 -7.89 -1.79
N LYS A 35 0.95 -7.49 -2.67
CA LYS A 35 0.91 -7.84 -4.09
C LYS A 35 1.02 -9.36 -4.31
N ARG A 36 1.80 -10.07 -3.49
CA ARG A 36 1.92 -11.54 -3.54
C ARG A 36 0.59 -12.22 -3.20
N VAL A 37 -0.06 -11.81 -2.11
CA VAL A 37 -1.29 -12.47 -1.64
C VAL A 37 -2.54 -12.05 -2.42
N LEU A 38 -2.52 -10.90 -3.09
CA LEU A 38 -3.65 -10.46 -3.93
C LEU A 38 -3.80 -11.33 -5.18
N LYS A 39 -5.04 -11.65 -5.53
CA LYS A 39 -5.40 -12.20 -6.85
C LYS A 39 -5.22 -11.14 -7.95
N PRO A 40 -5.06 -11.53 -9.22
CA PRO A 40 -5.26 -10.60 -10.33
C PRO A 40 -6.63 -9.91 -10.20
N GLY A 41 -6.67 -8.58 -10.37
CA GLY A 41 -7.85 -7.74 -10.10
C GLY A 41 -8.05 -7.35 -8.63
N GLY A 42 -7.34 -8.00 -7.70
CA GLY A 42 -7.36 -7.69 -6.28
C GLY A 42 -6.75 -6.32 -5.97
N LYS A 43 -7.17 -5.72 -4.86
CA LYS A 43 -6.88 -4.32 -4.53
C LYS A 43 -6.26 -4.16 -3.16
N ILE A 44 -5.29 -3.26 -3.06
CA ILE A 44 -4.81 -2.74 -1.78
C ILE A 44 -5.37 -1.34 -1.56
N ARG A 45 -5.82 -1.06 -0.33
CA ARG A 45 -6.08 0.29 0.15
C ARG A 45 -5.21 0.59 1.34
N ILE A 46 -4.59 1.76 1.32
CA ILE A 46 -3.76 2.23 2.43
C ILE A 46 -4.27 3.55 2.97
N VAL A 47 -4.19 3.70 4.29
CA VAL A 47 -4.27 4.99 4.96
C VAL A 47 -2.86 5.39 5.38
N ALA A 48 -2.50 6.66 5.17
CA ALA A 48 -1.16 7.15 5.44
C ALA A 48 -1.15 8.62 5.83
N ASN A 49 -0.12 9.06 6.55
CA ASN A 49 0.12 10.49 6.73
C ASN A 49 0.46 11.14 5.38
N ARG A 50 -0.12 12.32 5.10
CA ARG A 50 -0.05 12.99 3.79
C ARG A 50 1.37 13.28 3.29
N HIS A 51 2.32 13.49 4.20
CA HIS A 51 3.72 13.81 3.88
C HIS A 51 4.56 12.58 3.49
N LEU A 52 4.06 11.35 3.68
CA LEU A 52 4.81 10.14 3.38
C LEU A 52 4.77 9.80 1.88
N PRO A 53 5.88 9.31 1.29
CA PRO A 53 6.00 9.10 -0.16
C PRO A 53 5.34 7.80 -0.67
N TYR A 54 4.30 7.29 0.00
CA TYR A 54 3.70 5.99 -0.33
C TYR A 54 3.02 5.93 -1.70
N ARG A 55 2.59 7.07 -2.24
CA ARG A 55 2.08 7.14 -3.62
C ARG A 55 3.10 6.64 -4.64
N GLN A 56 4.36 7.07 -4.49
CA GLN A 56 5.44 6.65 -5.39
C GLN A 56 5.80 5.18 -5.19
N GLN A 57 5.80 4.71 -3.93
CA GLN A 57 6.08 3.30 -3.63
C GLN A 57 5.00 2.36 -4.18
N LEU A 58 3.72 2.69 -3.99
CA LEU A 58 2.61 1.94 -4.57
C LEU A 58 2.66 1.95 -6.11
N ALA A 59 2.94 3.11 -6.72
CA ALA A 59 3.09 3.20 -8.17
C ALA A 59 4.24 2.33 -8.69
N LYS A 60 5.39 2.29 -7.99
CA LYS A 60 6.51 1.40 -8.32
C LYS A 60 6.14 -0.09 -8.16
N CYS A 61 5.43 -0.45 -7.10
CA CYS A 61 5.09 -1.84 -6.79
C CYS A 61 3.97 -2.39 -7.69
N PHE A 62 2.89 -1.64 -7.90
CA PHE A 62 1.68 -2.07 -8.61
C PHE A 62 1.58 -1.53 -10.04
N GLY A 63 2.43 -0.58 -10.44
CA GLY A 63 2.32 0.13 -11.72
C GLY A 63 1.14 1.11 -11.78
N ASN A 64 0.40 1.27 -10.69
CA ASN A 64 -0.74 2.17 -10.58
C ASN A 64 -0.96 2.59 -9.14
N CYS A 65 -1.53 3.79 -8.94
CA CYS A 65 -1.93 4.29 -7.64
C CYS A 65 -2.95 5.43 -7.83
N ARG A 66 -4.08 5.35 -7.15
CA ARG A 66 -5.14 6.36 -7.15
C ARG A 66 -5.42 6.84 -5.75
N GLN A 67 -5.60 8.15 -5.58
CA GLN A 67 -6.10 8.71 -4.32
C GLN A 67 -7.64 8.59 -4.29
N LEU A 68 -8.17 8.03 -3.20
CA LEU A 68 -9.62 7.90 -3.00
C LEU A 68 -10.19 9.05 -2.17
N ALA A 69 -9.47 9.44 -1.13
CA ALA A 69 -9.87 10.50 -0.22
C ALA A 69 -8.63 11.11 0.44
N ALA A 70 -8.77 12.32 0.97
CA ALA A 70 -7.75 12.94 1.80
C ALA A 70 -8.40 13.91 2.78
N ASN A 71 -7.71 14.14 3.89
CA ASN A 71 -7.95 15.24 4.80
C ASN A 71 -6.59 15.95 5.09
N PRO A 72 -6.53 16.93 6.00
CA PRO A 72 -5.27 17.61 6.30
C PRO A 72 -4.15 16.69 6.82
N LYS A 73 -4.49 15.61 7.53
CA LYS A 73 -3.52 14.71 8.17
C LYS A 73 -3.25 13.45 7.35
N PHE A 74 -4.30 12.86 6.77
CA PHE A 74 -4.29 11.54 6.17
C PHE A 74 -4.71 11.54 4.71
N ILE A 75 -4.20 10.56 3.97
CA ILE A 75 -4.58 10.24 2.60
C ILE A 75 -4.95 8.76 2.49
N ILE A 76 -5.97 8.47 1.69
CA ILE A 76 -6.35 7.11 1.31
C ILE A 76 -5.91 6.88 -0.14
N LEU A 77 -5.06 5.87 -0.34
CA LEU A 77 -4.56 5.46 -1.66
C LEU A 77 -5.02 4.03 -1.98
N GLU A 78 -5.26 3.76 -3.26
CA GLU A 78 -5.67 2.45 -3.78
C GLU A 78 -4.78 2.06 -4.97
N SER A 79 -4.41 0.78 -5.01
CA SER A 79 -3.75 0.16 -6.17
C SER A 79 -4.37 -1.19 -6.46
N THR A 80 -4.39 -1.58 -7.74
CA THR A 80 -4.92 -2.86 -8.21
C THR A 80 -3.79 -3.74 -8.74
N LYS A 81 -3.77 -5.04 -8.39
CA LYS A 81 -2.88 -6.02 -9.02
C LYS A 81 -3.42 -6.33 -10.42
N ARG A 82 -2.67 -5.98 -11.47
CA ARG A 82 -3.11 -6.17 -12.87
C ARG A 82 -2.81 -7.56 -13.43
N SER A 83 -1.85 -8.26 -12.83
CA SER A 83 -1.37 -9.61 -13.19
C SER A 83 -0.74 -10.25 -11.97
#